data_AF-A0A8J8IX28-F1
#
_entry.id   AF-A0A8J8IX28-F1
#
_cell.length_a   1.000
_cell.length_b   1.000
_cell.length_c   1.000
_cell.angle_alpha   90.00
_cell.angle_beta   90.00
_cell.angle_gamma   90.00
#
_symmetry.space_group_name_H-M   'P 1'
#
loop_
_entity.id
_entity.type
_entity.pdbx_description
1 polymer ?
#
loop_
_entity_poly.entity_id
_entity_poly.type
_entity_poly.pdbx_seq_one_letter_code
_entity_poly.pdbx_strand_id
1 'polypeptide(L)'
;MKSIYEEFLLIFILFLFSPLALGYDWSANGVSLKLFVNGGESDAFLLIDVQPLDYVKCPGINWSRDLRYQCTMAPASRQTYVFYLNKTGAFLVGIYSDDIWFYYENGSWIMEKYQDYSHYTVYSVNLTSKCLTPLRNITGSIPLIHSGKEISGTLSNDTIIFSDENRTWKIPLMQVKPYLWLDGESKHLKGVVLGNSLLIYSPLQKEILVLKNGSFLVSLYSPPYKVAEGVRGSLKPLSVFLYDGKKLEALPVLYWVYDVDTMRQRAKYIDIFYVKGNLTLRECSAKYAPYPYSQSLKFILIVLIVIAFLLLRGEFS
;
A
#
# COMPACT_ATOMS: atom_id res chain seq x y z
N MET A 1 -45.27 49.38 -25.36
CA MET A 1 -45.56 48.33 -24.36
C MET A 1 -45.68 46.90 -24.94
N LYS A 2 -45.21 46.64 -26.17
CA LYS A 2 -45.32 45.31 -26.81
C LYS A 2 -44.00 44.50 -26.80
N SER A 3 -42.83 45.14 -26.68
CA SER A 3 -41.54 44.42 -26.76
C SER A 3 -41.06 43.81 -25.44
N ILE A 4 -41.53 44.29 -24.28
CA ILE A 4 -41.14 43.73 -22.97
C ILE A 4 -41.73 42.32 -22.77
N TYR A 5 -42.94 42.07 -23.30
CA TYR A 5 -43.58 40.75 -23.17
C TYR A 5 -42.93 39.68 -24.06
N GLU A 6 -42.38 40.05 -25.22
CA GLU A 6 -41.70 39.11 -26.13
C GLU A 6 -40.32 38.69 -25.58
N GLU A 7 -39.58 39.60 -24.96
CA GLU A 7 -38.31 39.28 -24.30
C GLU A 7 -38.52 38.39 -23.06
N PHE A 8 -39.56 38.64 -22.26
CA PHE A 8 -39.90 37.77 -21.13
C PHE A 8 -40.34 36.37 -21.56
N LEU A 9 -41.12 36.25 -22.63
CA LEU A 9 -41.57 34.95 -23.14
C LEU A 9 -40.39 34.12 -23.68
N LEU A 10 -39.42 34.75 -24.36
CA LEU A 10 -38.22 34.08 -24.88
C LEU A 10 -37.31 33.57 -23.75
N ILE A 11 -37.13 34.37 -22.69
CA ILE A 11 -36.36 33.97 -21.50
C ILE A 11 -37.06 32.82 -20.76
N PHE A 12 -38.40 32.85 -20.66
CA PHE A 12 -39.16 31.79 -19.98
C PHE A 12 -39.14 30.46 -20.77
N ILE A 13 -39.20 30.52 -22.10
CA ILE A 13 -39.07 29.35 -22.98
C ILE A 13 -37.63 28.79 -22.93
N LEU A 14 -36.61 29.65 -22.85
CA LEU A 14 -35.22 29.22 -22.63
C LEU A 14 -35.03 28.55 -21.25
N PHE A 15 -35.82 28.87 -20.23
CA PHE A 15 -35.83 28.17 -18.94
C PHE A 15 -36.64 26.86 -18.93
N LEU A 16 -37.69 26.76 -19.75
CA LEU A 16 -38.50 25.54 -19.88
C LEU A 16 -37.87 24.48 -20.80
N PHE A 17 -37.01 24.89 -21.75
CA PHE A 17 -36.30 24.01 -22.69
C PHE A 17 -34.79 24.04 -22.53
N SER A 18 -34.23 24.79 -21.57
CA SER A 18 -32.89 24.47 -21.12
C SER A 18 -32.97 23.07 -20.52
N PRO A 19 -32.08 22.15 -20.91
CA PRO A 19 -31.78 21.03 -20.07
C PRO A 19 -31.07 21.65 -18.87
N LEU A 20 -31.85 22.21 -17.93
CA LEU A 20 -31.59 22.00 -16.52
C LEU A 20 -31.56 20.48 -16.40
N ALA A 21 -30.38 19.95 -16.73
CA ALA A 21 -29.90 18.69 -16.25
C ALA A 21 -30.18 18.77 -14.76
N LEU A 22 -31.29 18.15 -14.36
CA LEU A 22 -31.43 17.56 -13.06
C LEU A 22 -30.22 16.64 -12.98
N GLY A 23 -29.11 17.23 -12.52
CA GLY A 23 -27.91 16.57 -12.08
C GLY A 23 -28.38 15.72 -10.93
N TYR A 24 -28.85 14.54 -11.30
CA TYR A 24 -29.00 13.43 -10.40
C TYR A 24 -27.57 13.14 -9.93
N ASP A 25 -27.18 13.80 -8.85
CA ASP A 25 -25.92 13.58 -8.15
C ASP A 25 -26.03 12.22 -7.45
N TRP A 26 -25.62 11.17 -8.16
CA TRP A 26 -25.34 9.87 -7.57
C TRP A 26 -23.82 9.77 -7.42
N SER A 27 -23.32 9.73 -6.18
CA SER A 27 -21.92 9.44 -5.85
C SER A 27 -21.78 7.95 -5.54
N ALA A 28 -21.02 7.14 -6.28
CA ALA A 28 -20.88 5.71 -5.93
C ALA A 28 -19.72 5.52 -4.96
N ASN A 29 -19.90 4.69 -3.94
CA ASN A 29 -18.90 4.54 -2.88
C ASN A 29 -18.03 3.34 -3.13
N GLY A 30 -16.73 3.56 -2.98
CA GLY A 30 -15.81 2.47 -2.98
C GLY A 30 -14.55 2.75 -2.19
N VAL A 31 -13.75 1.70 -2.12
CA VAL A 31 -12.43 1.75 -1.52
C VAL A 31 -11.43 1.14 -2.49
N SER A 32 -10.26 1.77 -2.55
CA SER A 32 -9.06 1.19 -3.14
C SER A 32 -8.18 0.68 -2.01
N LEU A 33 -7.78 -0.58 -2.12
CA LEU A 33 -6.82 -1.22 -1.23
C LEU A 33 -5.55 -1.53 -2.02
N LYS A 34 -4.40 -1.11 -1.51
CA LYS A 34 -3.09 -1.49 -2.04
C LYS A 34 -2.26 -2.10 -0.93
N LEU A 35 -1.64 -3.24 -1.21
CA LEU A 35 -0.77 -3.94 -0.28
C LEU A 35 0.66 -3.83 -0.78
N PHE A 36 1.54 -3.28 0.06
CA PHE A 36 2.97 -3.27 -0.13
C PHE A 36 3.62 -4.18 0.91
N VAL A 37 4.62 -4.94 0.49
CA VAL A 37 5.37 -5.83 1.38
C VAL A 37 6.85 -5.56 1.19
N ASN A 38 7.52 -5.17 2.28
CA ASN A 38 8.96 -4.97 2.30
C ASN A 38 9.58 -6.04 3.20
N GLY A 39 10.51 -6.82 2.65
CA GLY A 39 11.17 -7.92 3.35
C GLY A 39 12.52 -7.51 3.93
N GLY A 40 12.74 -7.87 5.19
CA GLY A 40 14.06 -7.91 5.81
C GLY A 40 14.70 -9.28 5.66
N GLU A 41 15.65 -9.60 6.54
CA GLU A 41 16.32 -10.90 6.52
C GLU A 41 15.43 -12.06 6.96
N SER A 42 14.57 -11.84 7.96
CA SER A 42 13.72 -12.89 8.54
C SER A 42 12.33 -12.42 8.99
N ASP A 43 11.99 -11.19 8.62
CA ASP A 43 10.81 -10.44 9.01
C ASP A 43 10.39 -9.51 7.88
N ALA A 44 9.21 -8.91 7.98
CA ALA A 44 8.68 -8.03 6.94
C ALA A 44 7.80 -6.94 7.53
N PHE A 45 7.73 -5.81 6.83
CA PHE A 45 6.69 -4.82 7.01
C PHE A 45 5.65 -4.94 5.90
N LEU A 46 4.39 -4.87 6.29
CA LEU A 46 3.24 -4.88 5.39
C LEU A 46 2.49 -3.57 5.56
N LEU A 47 2.30 -2.86 4.45
CA LEU A 47 1.60 -1.59 4.42
C LEU A 47 0.35 -1.76 3.58
N ILE A 48 -0.80 -1.50 4.18
CA ILE A 48 -2.09 -1.58 3.50
C ILE A 48 -2.64 -0.19 3.40
N ASP A 49 -2.54 0.38 2.21
CA ASP A 49 -3.14 1.65 1.88
C ASP A 49 -4.62 1.45 1.60
N VAL A 50 -5.43 2.17 2.37
CA VAL A 50 -6.89 2.22 2.27
C VAL A 50 -7.23 3.64 1.82
N GLN A 51 -7.67 3.76 0.58
CA GLN A 51 -8.03 5.04 -0.01
C GLN A 51 -9.52 5.02 -0.35
N PRO A 52 -10.30 6.05 0.04
CA PRO A 52 -11.63 6.22 -0.53
C PRO A 52 -11.49 6.36 -2.05
N LEU A 53 -12.38 5.72 -2.80
CA LEU A 53 -12.52 6.01 -4.21
C LEU A 53 -13.33 7.30 -4.35
N ASP A 54 -12.63 8.42 -4.50
CA ASP A 54 -13.24 9.72 -4.75
C ASP A 54 -13.76 9.77 -6.19
N TYR A 55 -15.03 9.41 -6.38
CA TYR A 55 -15.76 9.69 -7.61
C TYR A 55 -16.71 10.85 -7.33
N VAL A 56 -16.21 12.08 -7.56
CA VAL A 56 -16.95 13.34 -7.35
C VAL A 56 -18.18 13.46 -8.27
N LYS A 57 -18.31 12.58 -9.27
CA LYS A 57 -19.51 12.34 -10.07
C LYS A 57 -19.49 10.85 -10.42
N CYS A 58 -20.61 10.21 -10.73
CA CYS A 58 -20.60 8.91 -11.43
C CYS A 58 -20.58 9.08 -12.97
N PRO A 59 -19.48 9.46 -13.67
CA PRO A 59 -19.45 9.39 -15.13
C PRO A 59 -18.67 8.15 -15.58
N GLY A 60 -19.20 7.43 -16.58
CA GLY A 60 -18.47 6.39 -17.30
C GLY A 60 -18.88 4.95 -17.06
N ILE A 61 -20.08 4.69 -16.51
CA ILE A 61 -20.65 3.34 -16.49
C ILE A 61 -21.02 2.97 -17.94
N ASN A 62 -20.50 1.84 -18.41
CA ASN A 62 -21.02 1.21 -19.61
C ASN A 62 -22.43 0.71 -19.28
N TRP A 63 -23.45 1.46 -19.73
CA TRP A 63 -24.89 1.23 -19.48
C TRP A 63 -25.38 -0.18 -19.85
N SER A 64 -24.57 -0.97 -20.56
CA SER A 64 -24.85 -2.36 -20.89
C SER A 64 -24.81 -3.33 -19.69
N ARG A 65 -24.19 -2.94 -18.56
CA ARG A 65 -24.21 -3.72 -17.31
C ARG A 65 -25.02 -2.98 -16.27
N ASP A 66 -26.29 -3.36 -16.12
CA ASP A 66 -27.30 -2.82 -15.21
C ASP A 66 -26.96 -3.09 -13.71
N LEU A 67 -25.79 -2.64 -13.28
CA LEU A 67 -25.30 -2.72 -11.91
C LEU A 67 -25.59 -1.38 -11.24
N ARG A 68 -26.73 -1.31 -10.53
CA ARG A 68 -27.09 -0.09 -9.79
C ARG A 68 -26.19 0.03 -8.54
N TYR A 69 -25.49 1.16 -8.38
CA TYR A 69 -24.55 1.44 -7.27
C TYR A 69 -25.22 2.22 -6.11
N GLN A 70 -24.62 2.18 -4.90
CA GLN A 70 -25.07 2.96 -3.72
C GLN A 70 -24.19 4.19 -3.45
N CYS A 71 -24.81 5.21 -2.85
CA CYS A 71 -24.21 6.52 -2.58
C CYS A 71 -24.20 6.86 -1.08
N THR A 72 -23.01 7.05 -0.48
CA THR A 72 -22.70 7.37 0.92
C THR A 72 -21.22 7.70 1.19
N MET A 73 -20.97 8.54 2.19
CA MET A 73 -19.63 9.01 2.52
C MET A 73 -18.68 7.87 2.96
N ALA A 74 -17.59 7.70 2.21
CA ALA A 74 -16.40 6.93 2.60
C ALA A 74 -15.66 7.64 3.76
N PRO A 75 -14.69 6.99 4.45
CA PRO A 75 -13.75 7.73 5.28
C PRO A 75 -13.08 8.83 4.44
N ALA A 76 -13.14 10.09 4.92
CA ALA A 76 -12.72 11.28 4.19
C ALA A 76 -11.19 11.38 3.96
N SER A 77 -10.41 10.40 4.40
CA SER A 77 -8.94 10.46 4.39
C SER A 77 -8.32 9.09 4.12
N ARG A 78 -7.26 9.08 3.31
CA ARG A 78 -6.34 7.94 3.16
C ARG A 78 -5.85 7.46 4.53
N GLN A 79 -5.78 6.15 4.71
CA GLN A 79 -5.19 5.51 5.89
C GLN A 79 -4.23 4.41 5.44
N THR A 80 -3.05 4.35 6.05
CA THR A 80 -2.08 3.27 5.87
C THR A 80 -2.00 2.46 7.15
N TYR A 81 -2.41 1.19 7.06
CA TYR A 81 -2.27 0.22 8.15
C TYR A 81 -0.90 -0.44 8.02
N VAL A 82 -0.07 -0.33 9.06
CA VAL A 82 1.28 -0.89 9.07
C VAL A 82 1.32 -2.08 10.01
N PHE A 83 1.71 -3.23 9.48
CA PHE A 83 1.95 -4.45 10.23
C PHE A 83 3.41 -4.85 10.14
N TYR A 84 3.95 -5.34 11.25
CA TYR A 84 5.24 -6.01 11.31
C TYR A 84 5.00 -7.52 11.44
N LEU A 85 5.61 -8.30 10.55
CA LEU A 85 5.50 -9.76 10.51
C LEU A 85 6.86 -10.38 10.81
N ASN A 86 6.88 -11.35 11.71
CA ASN A 86 8.05 -12.19 11.96
C ASN A 86 7.62 -13.64 12.21
N LYS A 87 8.58 -14.51 12.57
CA LYS A 87 8.32 -15.92 12.87
C LYS A 87 7.29 -16.15 14.00
N THR A 88 7.08 -15.17 14.86
CA THR A 88 6.13 -15.29 15.97
C THR A 88 4.72 -14.90 15.57
N GLY A 89 4.52 -14.03 14.57
CA GLY A 89 3.19 -13.61 14.12
C GLY A 89 3.19 -12.23 13.49
N ALA A 90 2.00 -11.65 13.36
CA ALA A 90 1.78 -10.29 12.90
C ALA A 90 1.55 -9.35 14.09
N PHE A 91 2.04 -8.12 14.00
CA PHE A 91 1.87 -7.08 15.02
C PHE A 91 1.42 -5.79 14.34
N LEU A 92 0.36 -5.17 14.85
CA LEU A 92 -0.05 -3.84 14.38
C LEU A 92 0.96 -2.83 14.90
N VAL A 93 1.61 -2.12 13.99
CA VAL A 93 2.58 -1.07 14.33
C VAL A 93 1.84 0.24 14.57
N GLY A 94 0.93 0.58 13.66
CA GLY A 94 0.12 1.78 13.74
C GLY A 94 -0.78 1.95 12.52
N ILE A 95 -1.66 2.94 12.62
CA ILE A 95 -2.49 3.43 11.52
C ILE A 95 -2.08 4.88 11.31
N TYR A 96 -1.72 5.21 10.07
CA TYR A 96 -1.15 6.51 9.74
C TYR A 96 -1.99 7.20 8.66
N SER A 97 -2.14 8.52 8.80
CA SER A 97 -2.69 9.40 7.77
C SER A 97 -1.64 9.86 6.76
N ASP A 98 -0.38 9.84 7.20
CA ASP A 98 0.78 10.28 6.42
C ASP A 98 1.32 9.13 5.58
N ASP A 99 1.98 9.47 4.48
CA ASP A 99 2.70 8.48 3.68
C ASP A 99 3.91 8.00 4.47
N ILE A 100 3.98 6.69 4.68
CA ILE A 100 5.06 6.04 5.42
C ILE A 100 5.56 4.87 4.62
N TRP A 101 6.87 4.70 4.64
CA TRP A 101 7.54 3.58 3.99
C TRP A 101 8.52 2.93 4.95
N PHE A 102 8.62 1.60 4.85
CA PHE A 102 9.62 0.82 5.56
C PHE A 102 10.45 0.06 4.55
N TYR A 103 11.76 0.06 4.71
CA TYR A 103 12.65 -0.70 3.85
C TYR A 103 13.85 -1.22 4.67
N TYR A 104 14.44 -2.31 4.20
CA TYR A 104 15.58 -2.94 4.88
C TYR A 104 16.87 -2.59 4.14
N GLU A 105 17.82 -1.99 4.84
CA GLU A 105 19.09 -1.56 4.25
C GLU A 105 20.22 -1.78 5.25
N ASN A 106 21.34 -2.34 4.78
CA ASN A 106 22.57 -2.53 5.56
C ASN A 106 22.34 -3.22 6.93
N GLY A 107 21.47 -4.24 6.98
CA GLY A 107 21.20 -4.99 8.21
C GLY A 107 20.29 -4.27 9.21
N SER A 108 19.56 -3.25 8.78
CA SER A 108 18.67 -2.48 9.65
C SER A 108 17.39 -2.05 8.95
N TRP A 109 16.32 -1.96 9.72
CA TRP A 109 15.07 -1.38 9.26
C TRP A 109 15.17 0.14 9.25
N ILE A 110 14.73 0.74 8.15
CA ILE A 110 14.61 2.17 7.96
C ILE A 110 13.13 2.50 7.74
N MET A 111 12.69 3.59 8.34
CA MET A 111 11.36 4.16 8.15
C MET A 111 11.49 5.55 7.55
N GLU A 112 10.74 5.83 6.51
CA GLU A 112 10.55 7.17 5.96
C GLU A 112 9.15 7.64 6.30
N LYS A 113 9.06 8.82 6.93
CA LYS A 113 7.79 9.48 7.20
C LYS A 113 7.72 10.76 6.40
N TYR A 114 6.75 10.82 5.49
CA TYR A 114 6.55 11.94 4.59
C TYR A 114 5.64 12.96 5.26
N GLN A 115 6.08 14.20 5.31
CA GLN A 115 5.26 15.35 5.73
C GLN A 115 4.51 15.91 4.52
N ASP A 116 5.17 15.91 3.36
CA ASP A 116 4.59 16.23 2.05
C ASP A 116 5.39 15.54 0.92
N TYR A 117 5.07 15.85 -0.34
CA TYR A 117 5.73 15.28 -1.52
C TYR A 117 7.23 15.61 -1.68
N SER A 118 7.75 16.53 -0.87
CA SER A 118 9.10 17.08 -0.95
C SER A 118 9.87 17.04 0.37
N HIS A 119 9.20 16.78 1.50
CA HIS A 119 9.79 16.72 2.83
C HIS A 119 9.48 15.40 3.51
N TYR A 120 10.53 14.68 3.89
CA TYR A 120 10.41 13.46 4.67
C TYR A 120 11.56 13.31 5.66
N THR A 121 11.26 12.64 6.77
CA THR A 121 12.24 12.30 7.80
C THR A 121 12.56 10.81 7.72
N VAL A 122 13.84 10.49 7.73
CA VAL A 122 14.35 9.13 7.74
C VAL A 122 14.70 8.73 9.17
N TYR A 123 14.22 7.56 9.60
CA TYR A 123 14.43 7.00 10.93
C TYR A 123 15.10 5.63 10.83
N SER A 124 16.04 5.36 11.72
CA SER A 124 16.43 3.98 12.03
C SER A 124 15.40 3.37 12.96
N VAL A 125 14.95 2.15 12.64
CA VAL A 125 13.95 1.42 13.40
C VAL A 125 14.63 0.33 14.21
N ASN A 126 14.56 0.44 15.54
CA ASN A 126 14.96 -0.63 16.45
C ASN A 126 13.72 -1.32 17.00
N LEU A 127 13.45 -2.52 16.48
CA LEU A 127 12.27 -3.31 16.85
C LEU A 127 12.33 -3.82 18.29
N THR A 128 13.52 -4.10 18.81
CA THR A 128 13.73 -4.61 20.18
C THR A 128 13.42 -3.54 21.22
N SER A 129 13.96 -2.33 21.05
CA SER A 129 13.68 -1.20 21.95
C SER A 129 12.42 -0.43 21.58
N LYS A 130 11.77 -0.79 20.47
CA LYS A 130 10.60 -0.12 19.86
C LYS A 130 10.85 1.37 19.60
N CYS A 131 12.07 1.70 19.19
CA CYS A 131 12.54 3.06 19.01
C CYS A 131 12.69 3.43 17.53
N LEU A 132 12.19 4.62 17.17
CA LEU A 132 12.52 5.33 15.94
C LEU A 132 13.58 6.38 16.29
N THR A 133 14.78 6.24 15.74
CA THR A 133 15.86 7.22 15.92
C THR A 133 15.96 8.07 14.66
N PRO A 134 15.69 9.39 14.73
CA PRO A 134 15.78 10.24 13.55
C PRO A 134 17.23 10.28 13.06
N LEU A 135 17.42 10.01 11.77
CA LEU A 135 18.73 10.03 11.13
C LEU A 135 18.97 11.36 10.41
N ARG A 136 17.98 11.79 9.62
CA ARG A 136 18.07 13.00 8.80
C ARG A 136 16.68 13.44 8.30
N ASN A 137 16.56 14.73 8.04
CA ASN A 137 15.47 15.30 7.25
C ASN A 137 15.96 15.47 5.81
N ILE A 138 15.17 15.05 4.84
CA ILE A 138 15.47 15.20 3.43
C ILE A 138 14.46 16.16 2.81
N THR A 139 14.99 17.06 1.99
CA THR A 139 14.22 17.93 1.10
C THR A 139 14.55 17.54 -0.34
N GLY A 140 13.57 17.12 -1.13
CA GLY A 140 13.78 16.74 -2.53
C GLY A 140 12.86 15.62 -3.01
N SER A 141 13.06 15.22 -4.28
CA SER A 141 12.28 14.16 -4.92
C SER A 141 12.52 12.80 -4.27
N ILE A 142 11.43 12.06 -4.13
CA ILE A 142 11.34 10.73 -3.50
C ILE A 142 12.25 9.71 -4.21
N PRO A 143 13.28 9.15 -3.55
CA PRO A 143 13.91 7.94 -4.06
C PRO A 143 12.99 6.75 -3.72
N LEU A 144 12.26 6.26 -4.74
CA LEU A 144 11.49 5.02 -4.64
C LEU A 144 12.45 3.82 -4.59
N ILE A 145 13.12 3.61 -3.47
CA ILE A 145 13.98 2.44 -3.27
C ILE A 145 13.13 1.32 -2.66
N HIS A 146 12.61 0.46 -3.53
CA HIS A 146 11.92 -0.76 -3.14
C HIS A 146 12.95 -1.84 -2.76
N SER A 147 13.43 -1.84 -1.51
CA SER A 147 14.32 -2.91 -1.03
C SER A 147 13.51 -4.11 -0.54
N GLY A 148 12.96 -4.85 -1.50
CA GLY A 148 12.54 -6.23 -1.31
C GLY A 148 12.99 -7.03 -2.52
N LYS A 149 13.76 -8.11 -2.32
CA LYS A 149 13.99 -9.10 -3.38
C LYS A 149 12.68 -9.86 -3.61
N GLU A 150 11.75 -9.22 -4.30
CA GLU A 150 10.47 -9.81 -4.66
C GLU A 150 10.67 -10.82 -5.77
N ILE A 151 10.04 -11.99 -5.62
CA ILE A 151 10.02 -13.03 -6.64
C ILE A 151 8.59 -13.19 -7.18
N SER A 152 8.47 -13.32 -8.50
CA SER A 152 7.17 -13.49 -9.14
C SER A 152 6.73 -14.95 -9.07
N GLY A 153 5.48 -15.17 -8.67
CA GLY A 153 4.85 -16.49 -8.75
C GLY A 153 4.40 -16.79 -10.19
N THR A 154 4.78 -17.96 -10.70
CA THR A 154 4.31 -18.47 -12.00
C THR A 154 3.31 -19.59 -11.77
N LEU A 155 2.10 -19.47 -12.32
CA LEU A 155 1.09 -20.53 -12.27
C LEU A 155 1.35 -21.55 -13.40
N SER A 156 1.58 -22.81 -13.03
CA SER A 156 1.75 -23.94 -13.96
C SER A 156 1.06 -25.17 -13.40
N ASN A 157 0.14 -25.77 -14.16
CA ASN A 157 -0.58 -27.00 -13.80
C ASN A 157 -1.12 -27.01 -12.35
N ASP A 158 -1.98 -26.05 -12.02
CA ASP A 158 -2.56 -25.86 -10.68
C ASP A 158 -1.55 -25.73 -9.53
N THR A 159 -0.30 -25.39 -9.84
CA THR A 159 0.75 -25.13 -8.86
C THR A 159 1.34 -23.75 -9.11
N ILE A 160 1.44 -22.95 -8.06
CA ILE A 160 2.14 -21.67 -8.09
C ILE A 160 3.59 -21.94 -7.72
N ILE A 161 4.50 -21.55 -8.61
CA ILE A 161 5.94 -21.76 -8.48
C ILE A 161 6.60 -20.42 -8.25
N PHE A 162 7.34 -20.29 -7.15
CA PHE A 162 8.23 -19.18 -6.87
C PHE A 162 9.66 -19.69 -6.92
N SER A 163 10.58 -18.93 -7.52
CA SER A 163 12.00 -19.32 -7.54
C SER A 163 12.90 -18.11 -7.39
N ASP A 164 13.97 -18.26 -6.62
CA ASP A 164 15.14 -17.39 -6.64
C ASP A 164 16.35 -18.17 -7.21
N GLU A 165 17.56 -17.62 -7.09
CA GLU A 165 18.81 -18.25 -7.57
C GLU A 165 19.13 -19.59 -6.88
N ASN A 166 18.64 -19.80 -5.65
CA ASN A 166 19.06 -20.90 -4.78
C ASN A 166 17.92 -21.86 -4.42
N ARG A 167 16.66 -21.45 -4.58
CA ARG A 167 15.49 -22.12 -4.02
C ARG A 167 14.30 -22.02 -4.94
N THR A 168 13.45 -23.04 -4.86
CA THR A 168 12.16 -23.09 -5.53
C THR A 168 11.10 -23.53 -4.54
N TRP A 169 9.99 -22.79 -4.47
CA TRP A 169 8.81 -23.12 -3.69
C TRP A 169 7.66 -23.47 -4.63
N LYS A 170 6.97 -24.57 -4.34
CA LYS A 170 5.83 -25.06 -5.12
C LYS A 170 4.62 -25.16 -4.20
N ILE A 171 3.55 -24.46 -4.56
CA ILE A 171 2.37 -24.34 -3.71
C ILE A 171 1.14 -24.70 -4.54
N PRO A 172 0.39 -25.75 -4.15
CA PRO A 172 -0.85 -26.09 -4.83
C PRO A 172 -1.83 -24.92 -4.80
N LEU A 173 -2.39 -24.56 -5.95
CA LEU A 173 -3.34 -23.47 -6.11
C LEU A 173 -4.54 -23.61 -5.17
N MET A 174 -4.98 -24.86 -4.94
CA MET A 174 -6.08 -25.17 -4.01
C MET A 174 -5.85 -24.67 -2.57
N GLN A 175 -4.60 -24.48 -2.14
CA GLN A 175 -4.30 -23.95 -0.80
C GLN A 175 -4.47 -22.42 -0.73
N VAL A 176 -4.31 -21.72 -1.85
CA VAL A 176 -4.36 -20.24 -1.91
C VAL A 176 -5.73 -19.75 -2.39
N LYS A 177 -6.33 -20.44 -3.37
CA LYS A 177 -7.60 -20.08 -4.04
C LYS A 177 -8.75 -19.73 -3.08
N PRO A 178 -8.96 -20.43 -1.93
CA PRO A 178 -10.02 -20.08 -0.99
C PRO A 178 -9.93 -18.65 -0.46
N TYR A 179 -8.74 -18.05 -0.44
CA TYR A 179 -8.49 -16.72 0.12
C TYR A 179 -8.47 -15.60 -0.93
N LEU A 180 -8.34 -15.94 -2.22
CA LEU A 180 -8.29 -14.97 -3.31
C LEU A 180 -9.67 -14.38 -3.63
N TRP A 181 -9.71 -13.10 -4.00
CA TRP A 181 -10.95 -12.37 -4.26
C TRP A 181 -11.58 -12.76 -5.60
N LEU A 182 -10.75 -12.89 -6.63
CA LEU A 182 -11.13 -13.34 -7.98
C LEU A 182 -10.13 -14.39 -8.50
N ASP A 183 -10.57 -15.26 -9.42
CA ASP A 183 -9.73 -16.36 -9.93
C ASP A 183 -8.48 -15.87 -10.67
N GLY A 184 -8.54 -14.68 -11.29
CA GLY A 184 -7.40 -14.08 -11.99
C GLY A 184 -6.25 -13.65 -11.08
N GLU A 185 -6.50 -13.49 -9.77
CA GLU A 185 -5.51 -12.98 -8.81
C GLU A 185 -4.30 -13.91 -8.65
N SER A 186 -4.49 -15.22 -8.79
CA SER A 186 -3.46 -16.23 -8.57
C SER A 186 -2.26 -16.13 -9.52
N LYS A 187 -2.45 -15.51 -10.69
CA LYS A 187 -1.41 -15.31 -11.71
C LYS A 187 -0.47 -14.16 -11.39
N HIS A 188 -0.80 -13.34 -10.39
CA HIS A 188 -0.06 -12.12 -10.08
C HIS A 188 0.57 -12.13 -8.69
N LEU A 189 0.53 -13.27 -8.00
CA LEU A 189 1.09 -13.38 -6.66
C LEU A 189 2.60 -13.13 -6.67
N LYS A 190 3.07 -12.45 -5.63
CA LYS A 190 4.48 -12.15 -5.37
C LYS A 190 4.92 -12.82 -4.09
N GLY A 191 6.19 -13.15 -4.02
CA GLY A 191 6.85 -13.74 -2.87
C GLY A 191 7.98 -12.85 -2.37
N VAL A 192 8.18 -12.82 -1.07
CA VAL A 192 9.31 -12.18 -0.39
C VAL A 192 9.96 -13.22 0.50
N VAL A 193 11.26 -13.44 0.31
CA VAL A 193 11.97 -14.50 1.02
C VAL A 193 12.39 -14.03 2.41
N LEU A 194 11.95 -14.75 3.45
CA LEU A 194 12.19 -14.45 4.86
C LEU A 194 12.94 -15.62 5.52
N GLY A 195 14.26 -15.55 5.55
CA GLY A 195 15.10 -16.68 5.96
C GLY A 195 14.83 -17.90 5.08
N ASN A 196 14.26 -18.96 5.66
CA ASN A 196 13.87 -20.19 4.95
C ASN A 196 12.39 -20.23 4.51
N SER A 197 11.62 -19.21 4.87
CA SER A 197 10.20 -19.10 4.56
C SER A 197 9.96 -18.16 3.39
N LEU A 198 8.78 -18.26 2.78
CA LEU A 198 8.30 -17.37 1.73
C LEU A 198 7.02 -16.67 2.20
N LEU A 199 7.05 -15.34 2.27
CA LEU A 199 5.86 -14.52 2.47
C LEU A 199 5.24 -14.22 1.11
N ILE A 200 4.00 -14.62 0.89
CA ILE A 200 3.31 -14.53 -0.39
C ILE A 200 2.15 -13.58 -0.25
N TYR A 201 1.95 -12.74 -1.27
CA TYR A 201 0.88 -11.77 -1.26
C TYR A 201 0.42 -11.43 -2.68
N SER A 202 -0.71 -10.75 -2.77
CA SER A 202 -1.23 -10.20 -4.03
C SER A 202 -0.90 -8.71 -4.11
N PRO A 203 -0.03 -8.27 -5.05
CA PRO A 203 0.32 -6.86 -5.23
C PRO A 203 -0.79 -6.09 -5.98
N LEU A 204 -1.85 -6.78 -6.42
CA LEU A 204 -2.90 -6.14 -7.20
C LEU A 204 -3.66 -5.14 -6.33
N GLN A 205 -3.80 -3.92 -6.84
CA GLN A 205 -4.72 -2.92 -6.32
C GLN A 205 -6.14 -3.48 -6.43
N LYS A 206 -6.88 -3.42 -5.34
CA LYS A 206 -8.25 -3.92 -5.23
C LYS A 206 -9.18 -2.73 -5.11
N GLU A 207 -10.05 -2.55 -6.09
CA GLU A 207 -11.13 -1.56 -6.03
C GLU A 207 -12.44 -2.28 -5.73
N ILE A 208 -13.18 -1.74 -4.79
CA ILE A 208 -14.44 -2.30 -4.31
C ILE A 208 -15.50 -1.23 -4.45
N LEU A 209 -16.60 -1.54 -5.13
CA LEU A 209 -17.79 -0.70 -5.20
C LEU A 209 -18.97 -1.46 -4.63
N VAL A 210 -19.79 -0.78 -3.83
CA VAL A 210 -21.00 -1.37 -3.24
C VAL A 210 -22.19 -1.18 -4.18
N LEU A 211 -22.92 -2.27 -4.40
CA LEU A 211 -24.11 -2.33 -5.26
C LEU A 211 -25.39 -2.20 -4.43
N LYS A 212 -26.49 -1.75 -5.06
CA LYS A 212 -27.80 -1.54 -4.39
C LYS A 212 -28.40 -2.77 -3.74
N ASN A 213 -28.04 -3.95 -4.23
CA ASN A 213 -28.48 -5.22 -3.66
C ASN A 213 -27.60 -5.71 -2.50
N GLY A 214 -26.66 -4.88 -2.01
CA GLY A 214 -25.71 -5.22 -0.93
C GLY A 214 -24.51 -6.06 -1.38
N SER A 215 -24.43 -6.44 -2.67
CA SER A 215 -23.25 -7.11 -3.22
C SER A 215 -22.14 -6.13 -3.59
N PHE A 216 -20.97 -6.66 -3.95
CA PHE A 216 -19.76 -5.88 -4.20
C PHE A 216 -19.27 -6.12 -5.63
N LEU A 217 -19.04 -5.06 -6.38
CA LEU A 217 -18.23 -5.12 -7.58
C LEU A 217 -16.76 -5.00 -7.17
N VAL A 218 -15.97 -6.01 -7.51
CA VAL A 218 -14.54 -6.07 -7.22
C VAL A 218 -13.78 -5.98 -8.53
N SER A 219 -12.83 -5.06 -8.60
CA SER A 219 -11.89 -4.90 -9.71
C SER A 219 -10.47 -5.03 -9.21
N LEU A 220 -9.65 -5.83 -9.92
CA LEU A 220 -8.24 -6.03 -9.62
C LEU A 220 -7.38 -5.35 -10.69
N TYR A 221 -6.39 -4.58 -10.26
CA TYR A 221 -5.51 -3.82 -11.15
C TYR A 221 -4.04 -4.12 -10.87
N SER A 222 -3.28 -4.23 -11.97
CA SER A 222 -1.84 -4.06 -12.00
C SER A 222 -1.60 -2.84 -12.88
N PRO A 223 -1.57 -1.62 -12.30
CA PRO A 223 -1.57 -0.38 -13.07
C PRO A 223 -0.56 -0.42 -14.22
N PRO A 224 -0.95 0.02 -15.43
CA PRO A 224 -2.23 0.65 -15.80
C PRO A 224 -3.37 -0.34 -16.15
N TYR A 225 -3.19 -1.64 -16.01
CA TYR A 225 -4.11 -2.65 -16.57
C TYR A 225 -5.11 -3.17 -15.54
N LYS A 226 -6.38 -3.30 -15.95
CA LYS A 226 -7.39 -4.08 -15.22
C LYS A 226 -7.17 -5.56 -15.51
N VAL A 227 -6.91 -6.34 -14.46
CA VAL A 227 -6.61 -7.78 -14.52
C VAL A 227 -7.87 -8.61 -14.49
N ALA A 228 -8.81 -8.27 -13.60
CA ALA A 228 -10.04 -9.02 -13.41
C ALA A 228 -11.13 -8.12 -12.82
N GLU A 229 -12.38 -8.49 -13.05
CA GLU A 229 -13.56 -7.82 -12.50
C GLU A 229 -14.65 -8.86 -12.24
N GLY A 230 -15.38 -8.72 -11.13
CA GLY A 230 -16.49 -9.62 -10.83
C GLY A 230 -17.36 -9.14 -9.68
N VAL A 231 -18.59 -9.64 -9.62
CA VAL A 231 -19.54 -9.36 -8.54
C VAL A 231 -19.47 -10.44 -7.47
N ARG A 232 -19.45 -10.04 -6.20
CA ARG A 232 -19.40 -10.94 -5.04
C ARG A 232 -20.50 -10.60 -4.04
N GLY A 233 -21.18 -11.62 -3.52
CA GLY A 233 -22.15 -11.44 -2.43
C GLY A 233 -21.48 -11.07 -1.09
N SER A 234 -20.21 -11.41 -0.92
CA SER A 234 -19.43 -11.09 0.28
C SER A 234 -17.95 -10.90 -0.07
N LEU A 235 -17.26 -10.03 0.67
CA LEU A 235 -15.82 -9.84 0.55
C LEU A 235 -15.06 -10.82 1.44
N LYS A 236 -13.96 -11.36 0.89
CA LYS A 236 -13.00 -12.11 1.69
C LYS A 236 -12.05 -11.13 2.39
N PRO A 237 -11.45 -11.50 3.54
CA PRO A 237 -10.34 -10.74 4.08
C PRO A 237 -9.22 -10.58 3.05
N LEU A 238 -8.50 -9.46 3.12
CA LEU A 238 -7.20 -9.33 2.52
C LEU A 238 -6.24 -10.19 3.33
N SER A 239 -5.58 -11.14 2.66
CA SER A 239 -4.66 -12.08 3.30
C SER A 239 -3.30 -12.06 2.63
N VAL A 240 -2.28 -12.29 3.46
CA VAL A 240 -0.95 -12.75 3.03
C VAL A 240 -0.76 -14.20 3.45
N PHE A 241 0.28 -14.85 2.95
CA PHE A 241 0.53 -16.26 3.27
C PHE A 241 1.97 -16.48 3.67
N LEU A 242 2.21 -17.24 4.73
CA LEU A 242 3.55 -17.66 5.11
C LEU A 242 3.72 -19.14 4.72
N TYR A 243 4.73 -19.44 3.91
CA TYR A 243 5.07 -20.79 3.51
C TYR A 243 6.46 -21.17 4.05
N ASP A 244 6.54 -22.20 4.88
CA ASP A 244 7.81 -22.66 5.48
C ASP A 244 8.53 -23.74 4.66
N GLY A 245 8.02 -24.04 3.46
CA GLY A 245 8.48 -25.16 2.62
C GLY A 245 7.68 -26.45 2.79
N LYS A 246 6.80 -26.53 3.80
CA LYS A 246 5.94 -27.69 4.07
C LYS A 246 4.47 -27.31 4.22
N LYS A 247 4.19 -26.23 4.94
CA LYS A 247 2.84 -25.76 5.28
C LYS A 247 2.65 -24.32 4.83
N LEU A 248 1.51 -24.06 4.21
CA LEU A 248 1.02 -22.71 3.94
C LEU A 248 0.10 -22.27 5.08
N GLU A 249 0.37 -21.10 5.63
CA GLU A 249 -0.48 -20.44 6.62
C GLU A 249 -1.04 -19.16 6.01
N ALA A 250 -2.37 -19.02 5.99
CA ALA A 250 -3.03 -17.81 5.55
C ALA A 250 -3.19 -16.85 6.73
N LEU A 251 -2.70 -15.63 6.56
CA LEU A 251 -2.70 -14.55 7.54
C LEU A 251 -3.64 -13.45 7.05
N PRO A 252 -4.92 -13.44 7.46
CA PRO A 252 -5.83 -12.37 7.11
C PRO A 252 -5.46 -11.11 7.91
N VAL A 253 -5.17 -10.02 7.20
CA VAL A 253 -4.66 -8.77 7.78
C VAL A 253 -5.72 -7.66 7.85
N LEU A 254 -6.68 -7.68 6.93
CA LEU A 254 -7.75 -6.67 6.87
C LEU A 254 -9.05 -7.30 6.39
N TYR A 255 -10.19 -6.90 6.94
CA TYR A 255 -11.51 -7.18 6.37
C TYR A 255 -12.29 -5.88 6.18
N TRP A 256 -13.08 -5.85 5.13
CA TRP A 256 -13.93 -4.72 4.81
C TRP A 256 -15.35 -5.00 5.31
N VAL A 257 -15.90 -4.06 6.08
CA VAL A 257 -17.29 -4.14 6.55
C VAL A 257 -18.08 -3.04 5.88
N TYR A 258 -19.19 -3.44 5.26
CA TYR A 258 -20.25 -2.53 4.86
C TYR A 258 -21.46 -2.74 5.77
N ASP A 259 -21.87 -1.68 6.45
CA ASP A 259 -23.06 -1.64 7.28
C ASP A 259 -24.20 -1.06 6.42
N VAL A 260 -25.17 -1.90 6.08
CA VAL A 260 -26.26 -1.55 5.15
C VAL A 260 -27.24 -0.56 5.78
N ASP A 261 -27.48 -0.68 7.09
CA ASP A 261 -28.46 0.14 7.83
C ASP A 261 -27.97 1.58 7.99
N THR A 262 -26.68 1.74 8.31
CA THR A 262 -26.03 3.06 8.41
C THR A 262 -25.42 3.52 7.09
N MET A 263 -25.42 2.64 6.08
CA MET A 263 -24.73 2.79 4.80
C MET A 263 -23.26 3.21 4.96
N ARG A 264 -22.58 2.75 6.01
CA ARG A 264 -21.17 3.10 6.31
C ARG A 264 -20.22 1.99 5.91
N GLN A 265 -19.05 2.39 5.42
CA GLN A 265 -17.95 1.49 5.14
C GLN A 265 -16.82 1.69 6.14
N ARG A 266 -16.21 0.60 6.59
CA ARG A 266 -14.99 0.66 7.40
C ARG A 266 -14.09 -0.54 7.15
N ALA A 267 -12.80 -0.25 7.06
CA ALA A 267 -11.77 -1.26 7.27
C ALA A 267 -11.78 -1.65 8.75
N LYS A 268 -11.68 -2.94 9.00
CA LYS A 268 -11.32 -3.47 10.30
C LYS A 268 -10.17 -4.43 10.11
N TYR A 269 -9.20 -4.42 11.01
CA TYR A 269 -8.19 -5.47 11.07
C TYR A 269 -8.72 -6.61 11.93
N ILE A 270 -8.29 -7.84 11.65
CA ILE A 270 -8.76 -9.01 12.39
C ILE A 270 -7.94 -9.13 13.69
N ASP A 271 -8.49 -8.60 14.78
CA ASP A 271 -7.93 -8.72 16.14
C ASP A 271 -7.77 -10.18 16.62
N ILE A 272 -8.58 -11.10 16.09
CA ILE A 272 -8.90 -12.35 16.80
C ILE A 272 -7.99 -13.53 16.42
N PHE A 273 -7.27 -13.50 15.29
CA PHE A 273 -6.54 -14.69 14.85
C PHE A 273 -5.01 -14.58 14.75
N TYR A 274 -4.41 -13.41 14.50
CA TYR A 274 -2.95 -13.36 14.31
C TYR A 274 -2.24 -12.06 14.70
N VAL A 275 -2.95 -11.00 15.10
CA VAL A 275 -2.31 -9.83 15.72
C VAL A 275 -1.96 -10.22 17.16
N LYS A 276 -0.72 -10.65 17.40
CA LYS A 276 -0.26 -11.08 18.74
C LYS A 276 -0.17 -9.92 19.74
N GLY A 277 -0.32 -8.68 19.26
CA GLY A 277 -0.38 -7.47 20.05
C GLY A 277 0.01 -6.25 19.23
N ASN A 278 0.10 -5.10 19.90
CA ASN A 278 0.57 -3.86 19.30
C ASN A 278 2.08 -3.71 19.44
N LEU A 279 2.74 -3.40 18.33
CA LEU A 279 4.15 -2.97 18.26
C LEU A 279 4.19 -1.45 18.09
N THR A 280 3.82 -0.71 19.14
CA THR A 280 3.89 0.75 19.08
C THR A 280 5.34 1.21 19.07
N LEU A 281 5.78 1.72 17.93
CA LEU A 281 7.07 2.39 17.78
C LEU A 281 6.96 3.84 18.26
N ARG A 282 7.98 4.32 18.98
CA ARG A 282 8.04 5.70 19.49
C ARG A 282 9.32 6.36 19.06
N GLU A 283 9.25 7.66 18.79
CA GLU A 283 10.46 8.45 18.59
C GLU A 283 11.28 8.46 19.89
N CYS A 284 12.54 8.07 19.75
CA CYS A 284 13.50 8.07 20.83
C CYS A 284 14.51 9.18 20.56
N SER A 285 14.83 9.96 21.58
CA SER A 285 15.80 11.05 21.48
C SER A 285 17.12 10.54 20.91
N ALA A 286 17.54 11.12 19.79
CA ALA A 286 18.84 10.83 19.22
C ALA A 286 19.93 11.33 20.18
N LYS A 287 20.76 10.42 20.68
CA LYS A 287 22.19 10.78 20.71
C LYS A 287 22.56 10.76 19.24
N TYR A 288 22.68 11.92 18.59
CA TYR A 288 23.28 12.02 17.26
C TYR A 288 24.68 11.39 17.35
N ALA A 289 24.78 10.10 17.09
CA ALA A 289 26.04 9.47 16.82
C ALA A 289 26.38 9.89 15.38
N PRO A 290 27.47 10.66 15.16
CA PRO A 290 27.87 10.99 13.81
C PRO A 290 28.09 9.67 13.05
N TYR A 291 27.37 9.51 11.94
CA TYR A 291 27.61 8.42 11.01
C TYR A 291 29.10 8.42 10.62
N PRO A 292 29.74 7.25 10.44
CA PRO A 292 31.18 7.13 10.20
C PRO A 292 31.67 7.75 8.87
N TYR A 293 30.79 8.34 8.05
CA TYR A 293 31.19 9.13 6.87
C TYR A 293 32.13 10.30 7.22
N SER A 294 32.12 10.78 8.47
CA SER A 294 33.09 11.78 8.93
C SER A 294 34.50 11.23 9.10
N GLN A 295 34.70 9.91 9.24
CA GLN A 295 36.06 9.34 9.32
C GLN A 295 36.70 9.26 7.93
N SER A 296 35.94 8.92 6.89
CA SER A 296 36.43 8.87 5.50
C SER A 296 36.85 10.26 4.99
N LEU A 297 36.05 11.29 5.28
CA LEU A 297 36.39 12.69 4.95
C LEU A 297 37.58 13.22 5.74
N LYS A 298 37.70 12.87 7.03
CA LYS A 298 38.90 13.20 7.82
C LYS A 298 40.15 12.48 7.30
N PHE A 299 40.03 11.22 6.89
CA PHE A 299 41.15 10.47 6.31
C PHE A 299 41.59 11.07 4.97
N ILE A 300 40.64 11.39 4.09
CA ILE A 300 40.93 12.04 2.79
C ILE A 300 41.57 13.43 3.01
N LEU A 301 41.06 14.22 3.97
CA LEU A 301 41.63 15.53 4.29
C LEU A 301 43.05 15.41 4.86
N ILE A 302 43.30 14.45 5.76
CA ILE A 302 44.64 14.19 6.31
C ILE A 302 45.60 13.75 5.21
N VAL A 303 45.17 12.84 4.32
CA VAL A 303 45.99 12.37 3.19
C VAL A 303 46.32 13.53 2.24
N LEU A 304 45.35 14.39 1.92
CA LEU A 304 45.57 15.57 1.08
C LEU A 304 46.51 16.60 1.72
N ILE A 305 46.40 16.83 3.03
CA ILE A 305 47.30 17.71 3.77
C ILE A 305 48.73 17.15 3.77
N VAL A 306 48.91 15.85 3.99
CA VAL A 306 50.23 15.20 3.97
C VAL A 306 50.84 15.28 2.58
N ILE A 307 50.08 15.00 1.52
CA ILE A 307 50.55 15.12 0.13
C ILE A 307 50.98 16.56 -0.19
N ALA A 308 50.16 17.55 0.18
CA ALA A 308 50.50 18.96 -0.02
C ALA A 308 51.77 19.37 0.73
N PHE A 309 51.98 18.86 1.95
CA PHE A 309 53.16 19.16 2.74
C PHE A 309 54.43 18.52 2.16
N LEU A 310 54.35 17.28 1.66
CA LEU A 310 55.47 16.60 1.00
C LEU A 310 55.84 17.24 -0.34
N LEU A 311 54.85 17.72 -1.11
CA LEU A 311 55.09 18.47 -2.35
C LEU A 311 55.78 19.82 -2.08
N LEU A 312 55.39 20.53 -1.01
CA LEU A 312 56.03 21.79 -0.63
C LEU A 312 57.48 21.63 -0.13
N ARG A 313 57.86 20.44 0.36
CA ARG A 313 59.22 20.13 0.78
C ARG A 313 60.13 19.64 -0.35
N GLY A 314 59.61 19.45 -1.56
CA GLY A 314 60.39 18.92 -2.69
C GLY A 314 60.81 17.45 -2.50
N GLU A 315 60.11 16.69 -1.66
CA GLU A 315 60.43 15.27 -1.39
C GLU A 315 59.87 14.31 -2.45
N PHE A 316 59.20 14.84 -3.47
CA PHE A 316 58.77 14.13 -4.68
C PHE A 316 59.51 14.70 -5.91
N SER A 317 60.83 14.50 -5.94
CA SER A 317 61.67 14.63 -7.14
C SER A 317 62.55 13.40 -7.28
#